data_AF-A0A4Q5LD29-F1
#
_entry.id   AF-A0A4Q5LD29-F1
#
_cell.length_a   1.000
_cell.length_b   1.000
_cell.length_c   1.000
_cell.angle_alpha   90.00
_cell.angle_beta   90.00
_cell.angle_gamma   90.00
#
_symmetry.space_group_name_H-M   'P 1'
#
loop_
_entity.id
_entity.type
_entity.pdbx_description
1 polymer ?
#
loop_
_entity_poly.entity_id
_entity_poly.type
_entity_poly.pdbx_seq_one_letter_code
_entity_poly.pdbx_strand_id
1 'polypeptide(L)'
;MTHLIGGEAVYKAIIEKAVDKAPMNFVFDATHLYQLRYDKGTKDGLNWITNQALHIVTTDKRYTTPDQELNFVYSTTEDYEKYWKFYYAKLPYLLFYAVTVIDEIVFGLLPEQIDHKRVRAYRRIIVHQVFRGVSGLAEREEKNSFNDLLAELIPDLIYTCTSCQAQIEPTVDDLIWFAFNNVFLCPNCKHDQLGDPTFRLKFHELD
;
A
#
# COMPACT_ATOMS: atom_id res chain seq x y z
N MET A 1 18.87 16.67 26.42
CA MET A 1 17.73 16.12 25.66
C MET A 1 17.12 17.27 24.87
N THR A 2 17.51 17.41 23.61
CA THR A 2 16.99 18.47 22.74
C THR A 2 15.61 18.04 22.28
N HIS A 3 14.58 18.80 22.67
CA HIS A 3 13.22 18.63 22.15
C HIS A 3 13.26 18.80 20.62
N LEU A 4 13.04 17.72 19.87
CA LEU A 4 12.74 17.79 18.44
C LEU A 4 11.30 18.28 18.29
N ILE A 5 11.12 19.59 18.34
CA ILE A 5 9.86 20.24 17.97
C ILE A 5 9.80 20.17 16.43
N GLY A 6 8.68 19.67 15.90
CA GLY A 6 8.51 19.22 14.51
C GLY A 6 9.10 20.13 13.43
N GLY A 7 9.64 19.51 12.39
CA GLY A 7 10.23 20.14 11.22
C GLY A 7 10.49 19.10 10.13
N GLU A 8 10.72 19.54 8.88
CA GLU A 8 10.90 18.66 7.71
C GLU A 8 11.90 17.53 7.96
N ALA A 9 13.09 17.86 8.46
CA ALA A 9 14.14 16.87 8.74
C ALA A 9 13.71 15.82 9.78
N VAL A 10 12.91 16.23 10.77
CA VAL A 10 12.39 15.31 11.81
C VAL A 10 11.37 14.36 11.21
N TYR A 11 10.44 14.87 10.39
CA TYR A 11 9.42 14.03 9.75
C TYR A 11 10.03 13.03 8.77
N LYS A 12 10.99 13.47 7.95
CA LYS A 12 11.71 12.56 7.03
C LYS A 12 12.41 11.45 7.81
N ALA A 13 13.18 11.80 8.83
CA ALA A 13 13.89 10.82 9.66
C ALA A 13 12.97 9.84 10.39
N ILE A 14 11.77 10.27 10.82
CA ILE A 14 10.77 9.37 11.42
C ILE A 14 10.20 8.41 10.37
N ILE A 15 9.86 8.91 9.18
CA ILE A 15 9.32 8.08 8.10
C ILE A 15 10.36 7.06 7.64
N GLU A 16 11.60 7.47 7.41
CA GLU A 16 12.72 6.59 7.03
C GLU A 16 12.87 5.44 8.03
N LYS A 17 12.98 5.75 9.33
CA LYS A 17 13.08 4.73 10.38
C LYS A 17 11.86 3.80 10.46
N ALA A 18 10.68 4.29 10.10
CA ALA A 18 9.48 3.48 10.08
C ALA A 18 9.45 2.56 8.85
N VAL A 19 9.90 3.04 7.69
CA VAL A 19 10.05 2.25 6.46
C VAL A 19 11.11 1.18 6.65
N ASP A 20 12.26 1.49 7.24
CA ASP A 20 13.34 0.52 7.49
C ASP A 20 12.90 -0.66 8.36
N LYS A 21 11.90 -0.44 9.23
CA LYS A 21 11.32 -1.47 10.10
C LYS A 21 10.07 -2.12 9.51
N ALA A 22 9.58 -1.62 8.40
CA ALA A 22 8.36 -2.14 7.80
C ALA A 22 8.67 -3.45 7.06
N PRO A 23 7.79 -4.45 7.14
CA PRO A 23 7.83 -5.62 6.28
C PRO A 23 7.73 -5.16 4.83
N MET A 24 8.56 -5.74 3.96
CA MET A 24 8.54 -5.45 2.52
C MET A 24 8.70 -3.95 2.26
N ASN A 25 9.71 -3.38 2.92
CA ASN A 25 10.06 -1.96 2.86
C ASN A 25 10.29 -1.47 1.43
N PHE A 26 10.65 -2.35 0.49
CA PHE A 26 10.80 -2.06 -0.94
C PHE A 26 9.55 -1.47 -1.59
N VAL A 27 8.36 -1.64 -1.00
CA VAL A 27 7.14 -0.99 -1.48
C VAL A 27 7.07 0.49 -1.09
N PHE A 28 7.80 0.91 -0.05
CA PHE A 28 7.69 2.24 0.53
C PHE A 28 8.88 3.14 0.18
N ASP A 29 8.62 4.26 -0.47
CA ASP A 29 9.57 5.34 -0.67
C ASP A 29 9.33 6.42 0.41
N ALA A 30 10.30 6.57 1.32
CA ALA A 30 10.18 7.48 2.44
C ALA A 30 10.05 8.95 2.01
N THR A 31 10.70 9.33 0.90
CA THR A 31 10.65 10.70 0.35
C THR A 31 9.25 10.99 -0.18
N HIS A 32 8.66 10.05 -0.91
CA HIS A 32 7.32 10.14 -1.46
C HIS A 32 6.28 10.19 -0.33
N LEU A 33 6.40 9.33 0.68
CA LEU A 33 5.54 9.36 1.87
C LEU A 33 5.59 10.71 2.59
N TYR A 34 6.78 11.33 2.71
CA TYR A 34 6.91 12.67 3.25
C TYR A 34 6.19 13.70 2.38
N GLN A 35 6.42 13.66 1.07
CA GLN A 35 5.80 14.58 0.11
C GLN A 35 4.27 14.51 0.15
N LEU A 36 3.71 13.30 0.17
CA LEU A 36 2.28 13.08 0.19
C LEU A 36 1.60 13.64 1.45
N ARG A 37 2.28 13.60 2.60
CA ARG A 37 1.72 13.93 3.92
C ARG A 37 1.99 15.36 4.36
N TYR A 38 3.20 15.86 4.14
CA TYR A 38 3.71 17.03 4.83
C TYR A 38 4.19 18.15 3.90
N ASP A 39 4.63 17.82 2.70
CA ASP A 39 5.08 18.84 1.75
C ASP A 39 3.88 19.62 1.19
N LYS A 40 3.81 20.90 1.57
CA LYS A 40 2.78 21.83 1.09
C LYS A 40 3.14 22.48 -0.24
N GLY A 41 4.38 22.33 -0.70
CA GLY A 41 4.90 22.91 -1.94
C GLY A 41 4.65 22.05 -3.17
N THR A 42 4.41 20.76 -3.00
CA THR A 42 4.10 19.85 -4.09
C THR A 42 2.61 19.78 -4.40
N LYS A 43 2.26 19.77 -5.69
CA LYS A 43 0.89 19.49 -6.15
C LYS A 43 0.54 18.01 -6.07
N ASP A 44 1.54 17.16 -5.86
CA ASP A 44 1.37 15.70 -5.78
C ASP A 44 0.92 15.24 -4.38
N GLY A 45 0.95 16.14 -3.39
CA GLY A 45 0.56 15.84 -2.01
C GLY A 45 -0.93 16.03 -1.74
N LEU A 46 -1.44 15.36 -0.70
CA LEU A 46 -2.86 15.44 -0.33
C LEU A 46 -3.30 16.86 0.07
N ASN A 47 -2.35 17.70 0.49
CA ASN A 47 -2.63 19.08 0.85
C ASN A 47 -3.24 19.88 -0.30
N TRP A 48 -2.82 19.59 -1.54
CA TRP A 48 -3.32 20.29 -2.72
C TRP A 48 -4.84 20.09 -2.90
N ILE A 49 -5.30 18.84 -2.97
CA ILE A 49 -6.72 18.53 -3.19
C ILE A 49 -7.60 18.87 -1.97
N THR A 50 -7.06 18.70 -0.76
CA THR A 50 -7.82 19.01 0.47
C THR A 50 -8.02 20.52 0.66
N ASN A 51 -7.04 21.35 0.29
CA ASN A 51 -7.24 22.80 0.28
C ASN A 51 -8.28 23.25 -0.75
N GLN A 52 -8.27 22.65 -1.95
CA GLN A 52 -9.31 22.96 -2.95
C GLN A 52 -10.71 22.56 -2.47
N ALA A 53 -10.82 21.47 -1.73
CA ALA A 53 -12.08 21.03 -1.15
C ALA A 53 -12.57 21.93 0.00
N LEU A 54 -11.65 22.45 0.83
CA LEU A 54 -11.99 23.24 2.03
C LEU A 54 -12.20 24.73 1.74
N HIS A 55 -11.46 25.29 0.79
CA HIS A 55 -11.50 26.71 0.47
C HIS A 55 -12.22 26.93 -0.84
N ILE A 56 -13.30 27.71 -0.84
CA ILE A 56 -14.02 28.07 -2.07
C ILE A 56 -13.11 28.91 -3.00
N VAL A 57 -12.33 29.82 -2.41
CA VAL A 57 -11.31 30.63 -3.08
C VAL A 57 -10.05 30.62 -2.21
N THR A 58 -8.89 30.43 -2.82
CA THR A 58 -7.59 30.54 -2.15
C THR A 58 -6.61 31.34 -3.00
N THR A 59 -5.87 32.24 -2.35
CA THR A 59 -4.85 33.10 -2.97
C THR A 59 -3.42 32.60 -2.71
N ASP A 60 -3.27 31.43 -2.08
CA ASP A 60 -1.95 30.84 -1.85
C ASP A 60 -1.33 30.42 -3.17
N LYS A 61 -0.17 31.01 -3.52
CA LYS A 61 0.54 30.82 -4.79
C LYS A 61 0.77 29.36 -5.19
N ARG A 62 0.75 28.43 -4.23
CA ARG A 62 0.99 27.00 -4.46
C ARG A 62 -0.26 26.27 -5.00
N TYR A 63 -1.44 26.76 -4.66
CA TYR A 63 -2.73 26.15 -5.00
C TYR A 63 -3.82 27.20 -5.24
N THR A 64 -3.46 28.34 -5.83
CA THR A 64 -4.38 29.44 -6.14
C THR A 64 -5.58 28.94 -6.95
N THR A 65 -6.78 29.34 -6.55
CA THR A 65 -7.99 29.10 -7.33
C THR A 65 -7.90 29.89 -8.64
N PRO A 66 -8.06 29.25 -9.81
CA PRO A 66 -8.06 29.95 -11.09
C PRO A 66 -9.14 31.03 -11.18
N ASP A 67 -8.88 32.05 -12.01
CA ASP A 67 -9.84 33.14 -12.22
C ASP A 67 -11.17 32.56 -12.73
N GLN A 68 -12.27 33.02 -12.12
CA GLN A 68 -13.64 32.57 -12.41
C GLN A 68 -13.94 31.10 -12.05
N GLU A 69 -13.08 30.45 -11.27
CA GLU A 69 -13.34 29.14 -10.65
C GLU A 69 -13.70 29.31 -9.16
N LEU A 70 -14.57 28.46 -8.63
CA LEU A 70 -14.90 28.40 -7.19
C LEU A 70 -14.51 27.02 -6.61
N ASN A 71 -13.34 26.51 -7.03
CA ASN A 71 -12.90 25.14 -6.79
C ASN A 71 -14.06 24.15 -7.00
N PHE A 72 -14.44 23.39 -5.97
CA PHE A 72 -15.38 22.28 -6.10
C PHE A 72 -16.84 22.69 -6.34
N VAL A 73 -17.19 23.98 -6.20
CA VAL A 73 -18.59 24.46 -6.28
C VAL A 73 -19.19 24.27 -7.68
N TYR A 74 -18.37 24.37 -8.72
CA TYR A 74 -18.81 24.24 -10.12
C TYR A 74 -18.09 23.12 -10.88
N SER A 75 -17.57 22.12 -10.17
CA SER A 75 -16.86 21.01 -10.80
C SER A 75 -17.72 20.28 -11.82
N THR A 76 -17.13 20.03 -12.99
CA THR A 76 -17.73 19.21 -14.04
C THR A 76 -17.43 17.73 -13.80
N THR A 77 -18.01 16.85 -14.61
CA THR A 77 -17.71 15.41 -14.58
C THR A 77 -16.21 15.16 -14.77
N GLU A 78 -15.57 15.90 -15.67
CA GLU A 78 -14.13 15.79 -15.96
C GLU A 78 -13.28 16.20 -14.75
N ASP A 79 -13.71 17.20 -13.99
CA ASP A 79 -13.05 17.60 -12.74
C ASP A 79 -13.13 16.48 -11.69
N TYR A 80 -14.30 15.87 -11.53
CA TYR A 80 -14.48 14.74 -10.60
C TYR A 80 -13.62 13.54 -11.00
N GLU A 81 -13.51 13.22 -12.29
CA GLU A 81 -12.62 12.18 -12.78
C GLU A 81 -11.16 12.46 -12.42
N LYS A 82 -10.71 13.71 -12.60
CA LYS A 82 -9.36 14.13 -12.20
C LYS A 82 -9.15 14.02 -10.69
N TYR A 83 -10.13 14.45 -9.88
CA TYR A 83 -10.05 14.36 -8.41
C TYR A 83 -10.00 12.91 -7.94
N TRP A 84 -10.84 12.04 -8.50
CA TRP A 84 -10.83 10.61 -8.18
C TRP A 84 -9.52 9.97 -8.61
N LYS A 85 -9.04 10.25 -9.83
CA LYS A 85 -7.76 9.75 -10.31
C LYS A 85 -6.62 10.14 -9.36
N PHE A 86 -6.56 11.41 -8.97
CA PHE A 86 -5.57 11.90 -8.01
C PHE A 86 -5.70 11.20 -6.66
N TYR A 87 -6.89 11.22 -6.07
CA TYR A 87 -7.12 10.74 -4.71
C TYR A 87 -6.88 9.23 -4.59
N TYR A 88 -7.41 8.44 -5.52
CA TYR A 88 -7.22 6.99 -5.53
C TYR A 88 -5.83 6.56 -6.00
N ALA A 89 -5.05 7.42 -6.66
CA ALA A 89 -3.64 7.12 -6.94
C ALA A 89 -2.77 7.24 -5.68
N LYS A 90 -3.10 8.18 -4.76
CA LYS A 90 -2.23 8.50 -3.61
C LYS A 90 -2.71 7.91 -2.28
N LEU A 91 -4.02 7.96 -2.01
CA LEU A 91 -4.56 7.53 -0.72
C LEU A 91 -4.29 6.05 -0.42
N PRO A 92 -4.50 5.09 -1.33
CA PRO A 92 -4.28 3.68 -1.04
C PRO A 92 -2.83 3.37 -0.62
N TYR A 93 -1.86 4.08 -1.21
CA TYR A 93 -0.46 3.97 -0.83
C TYR A 93 -0.21 4.43 0.61
N LEU A 94 -0.77 5.59 0.98
CA LEU A 94 -0.68 6.10 2.35
C LEU A 94 -1.38 5.22 3.38
N LEU A 95 -2.57 4.71 3.04
CA LEU A 95 -3.30 3.77 3.90
C LEU A 95 -2.55 2.46 4.07
N PHE A 96 -1.91 1.97 3.00
CA PHE A 96 -1.10 0.78 3.06
C PHE A 96 0.11 0.98 4.01
N TYR A 97 0.84 2.09 3.86
CA TYR A 97 1.90 2.45 4.80
C TYR A 97 1.40 2.56 6.25
N ALA A 98 0.29 3.28 6.47
CA ALA A 98 -0.26 3.48 7.80
C ALA A 98 -0.63 2.16 8.48
N VAL A 99 -1.27 1.25 7.76
CA VAL A 99 -1.68 -0.04 8.33
C VAL A 99 -0.49 -0.95 8.58
N THR A 100 0.56 -0.88 7.75
CA THR A 100 1.82 -1.61 8.00
C THR A 100 2.48 -1.14 9.29
N VAL A 101 2.56 0.17 9.53
CA VAL A 101 3.08 0.73 10.79
C VAL A 101 2.22 0.29 11.97
N ILE A 102 0.89 0.29 11.84
CA ILE A 102 -0.02 -0.18 12.89
C ILE A 102 0.23 -1.65 13.21
N ASP A 103 0.43 -2.50 12.21
CA ASP A 103 0.70 -3.92 12.44
C ASP A 103 2.05 -4.15 13.11
N GLU A 104 3.10 -3.41 12.74
CA GLU A 104 4.38 -3.49 13.46
C GLU A 104 4.23 -3.21 14.95
N ILE A 105 3.41 -2.21 15.29
CA ILE A 105 3.15 -1.85 16.69
C ILE A 105 2.29 -2.92 17.36
N VAL A 106 1.17 -3.33 16.75
CA VAL A 106 0.20 -4.25 17.36
C VAL A 106 0.80 -5.65 17.51
N PHE A 107 1.40 -6.20 16.46
CA PHE A 107 1.99 -7.55 16.50
C PHE A 107 3.34 -7.57 17.23
N GLY A 108 4.01 -6.43 17.39
CA GLY A 108 5.11 -6.29 18.34
C GLY A 108 4.69 -6.53 19.80
N LEU A 109 3.41 -6.36 20.12
CA LEU A 109 2.83 -6.66 21.43
C LEU A 109 2.20 -8.06 21.51
N LEU A 110 2.06 -8.75 20.37
CA LEU A 110 1.39 -10.05 20.21
C LEU A 110 2.27 -11.00 19.38
N PRO A 111 3.47 -11.39 19.85
CA PRO A 111 4.42 -12.18 19.07
C PRO A 111 3.88 -13.55 18.66
N GLU A 112 2.95 -14.13 19.41
CA GLU A 112 2.28 -15.38 19.09
C GLU A 112 1.37 -15.29 17.85
N GLN A 113 1.09 -14.08 17.36
CA GLN A 113 0.23 -13.82 16.20
C GLN A 113 1.05 -13.47 14.94
N ILE A 114 2.35 -13.78 14.91
CA ILE A 114 3.25 -13.45 13.78
C ILE A 114 2.75 -13.98 12.43
N ASP A 115 2.10 -15.15 12.40
CA ASP A 115 1.55 -15.72 11.17
C ASP A 115 0.39 -14.90 10.62
N HIS A 116 -0.47 -14.37 11.50
CA HIS A 116 -1.55 -13.48 11.11
C HIS A 116 -1.01 -12.17 10.51
N LYS A 117 0.07 -11.64 11.08
CA LYS A 117 0.78 -10.47 10.54
C LYS A 117 1.27 -10.75 9.12
N ARG A 118 1.97 -11.88 8.92
CA ARG A 118 2.52 -12.31 7.61
C ARG A 118 1.44 -12.46 6.55
N VAL A 119 0.36 -13.20 6.86
CA VAL A 119 -0.77 -13.39 5.94
C VAL A 119 -1.37 -12.04 5.55
N ARG A 120 -1.65 -11.16 6.52
CA ARG A 120 -2.23 -9.85 6.23
C ARG A 120 -1.29 -8.95 5.41
N ALA A 121 0.02 -9.07 5.61
CA ALA A 121 1.01 -8.29 4.88
C ALA A 121 1.04 -8.70 3.40
N TYR A 122 1.17 -9.99 3.08
CA TYR A 122 1.12 -10.49 1.69
C TYR A 122 -0.18 -10.10 0.99
N ARG A 123 -1.32 -10.33 1.65
CA ARG A 123 -2.63 -10.00 1.06
C ARG A 123 -2.70 -8.53 0.67
N ARG A 124 -2.21 -7.62 1.51
CA ARG A 124 -2.25 -6.19 1.22
C ARG A 124 -1.33 -5.78 0.10
N ILE A 125 -0.13 -6.36 -0.02
CA ILE A 125 0.71 -6.07 -1.18
C ILE A 125 0.04 -6.54 -2.45
N ILE A 126 -0.47 -7.78 -2.48
CA ILE A 126 -1.12 -8.30 -3.68
C ILE A 126 -2.33 -7.42 -4.05
N VAL A 127 -3.19 -7.07 -3.08
CA VAL A 127 -4.31 -6.13 -3.33
C VAL A 127 -3.81 -4.76 -3.81
N HIS A 128 -2.75 -4.23 -3.21
CA HIS A 128 -2.19 -2.93 -3.60
C HIS A 128 -1.70 -2.96 -5.05
N GLN A 129 -0.96 -4.01 -5.43
CA GLN A 129 -0.47 -4.18 -6.80
C GLN A 129 -1.62 -4.39 -7.79
N VAL A 130 -2.60 -5.23 -7.46
CA VAL A 130 -3.78 -5.44 -8.30
C VAL A 130 -4.56 -4.14 -8.47
N PHE A 131 -4.75 -3.38 -7.40
CA PHE A 131 -5.44 -2.10 -7.46
C PHE A 131 -4.71 -1.12 -8.39
N ARG A 132 -3.38 -1.03 -8.32
CA ARG A 132 -2.59 -0.18 -9.25
C ARG A 132 -2.72 -0.65 -10.71
N GLY A 133 -2.70 -1.96 -10.96
CA GLY A 133 -2.84 -2.52 -12.30
C GLY A 133 -4.23 -2.35 -12.93
N VAL A 134 -5.30 -2.61 -12.16
CA VAL A 134 -6.70 -2.60 -12.65
C VAL A 134 -7.29 -1.20 -12.75
N SER A 135 -6.91 -0.29 -11.85
CA SER A 135 -7.52 1.05 -11.78
C SER A 135 -7.15 1.97 -12.95
N GLY A 136 -6.23 1.57 -13.83
CA GLY A 136 -5.73 2.42 -14.91
C GLY A 136 -5.02 3.69 -14.41
N LEU A 137 -4.75 3.76 -13.09
CA LEU A 137 -3.99 4.82 -12.44
C LEU A 137 -2.48 4.68 -12.71
N ALA A 138 -2.06 3.47 -13.08
CA ALA A 138 -0.72 3.19 -13.56
C ALA A 138 -0.50 3.72 -14.98
N GLU A 139 0.55 4.53 -15.17
CA GLU A 139 1.04 4.91 -16.50
C GLU A 139 1.52 3.65 -17.26
N ARG A 140 1.67 3.74 -18.60
CA ARG A 140 1.95 2.58 -19.47
C ARG A 140 3.23 1.81 -19.07
N GLU A 141 4.19 2.49 -18.46
CA GLU A 141 5.45 1.92 -17.94
C GLU A 141 5.27 1.19 -16.59
N GLU A 142 4.28 1.58 -15.78
CA GLU A 142 3.99 0.94 -14.47
C GLU A 142 3.18 -0.37 -14.61
N LYS A 143 2.55 -0.63 -15.76
CA LYS A 143 1.78 -1.86 -16.00
C LYS A 143 2.65 -3.12 -16.16
N ASN A 144 3.87 -2.99 -16.69
CA ASN A 144 4.80 -4.12 -16.81
C ASN A 144 5.34 -4.54 -15.41
N SER A 145 5.47 -3.58 -14.49
CA SER A 145 5.92 -3.79 -13.10
C SER A 145 4.96 -4.66 -12.25
N PHE A 146 3.68 -4.79 -12.61
CA PHE A 146 2.70 -5.55 -11.83
C PHE A 146 2.99 -7.06 -11.81
N ASN A 147 3.17 -7.66 -12.98
CA ASN A 147 3.46 -9.10 -13.08
C ASN A 147 4.86 -9.39 -12.55
N ASP A 148 5.82 -8.48 -12.75
CA ASP A 148 7.19 -8.62 -12.28
C ASP A 148 7.24 -8.65 -10.74
N LEU A 149 6.56 -7.70 -10.06
CA LEU A 149 6.48 -7.68 -8.60
C LEU A 149 5.73 -8.89 -8.02
N LEU A 150 4.64 -9.34 -8.65
CA LEU A 150 3.95 -10.56 -8.18
C LEU A 150 4.82 -11.80 -8.40
N ALA A 151 5.58 -11.86 -9.50
CA ALA A 151 6.54 -12.92 -9.75
C ALA A 151 7.68 -12.93 -8.72
N GLU A 152 8.10 -11.76 -8.22
CA GLU A 152 9.07 -11.67 -7.12
C GLU A 152 8.53 -12.22 -5.79
N LEU A 153 7.22 -12.21 -5.57
CA LEU A 153 6.59 -12.79 -4.37
C LEU A 153 6.38 -14.31 -4.46
N ILE A 154 6.30 -14.89 -5.67
CA ILE A 154 6.02 -16.33 -5.87
C ILE A 154 7.04 -17.23 -5.13
N PRO A 155 8.37 -16.99 -5.21
CA PRO A 155 9.36 -17.83 -4.54
C PRO A 155 9.13 -17.99 -3.03
N ASP A 156 8.69 -16.93 -2.35
CA ASP A 156 8.40 -16.97 -0.91
C ASP A 156 7.13 -17.75 -0.58
N LEU A 157 6.25 -17.91 -1.56
CA LEU A 157 4.94 -18.54 -1.43
C LEU A 157 4.93 -19.99 -1.92
N ILE A 158 6.07 -20.53 -2.37
CA ILE A 158 6.21 -21.96 -2.68
C ILE A 158 6.03 -22.77 -1.39
N TYR A 159 5.18 -23.80 -1.43
CA TYR A 159 4.88 -24.61 -0.26
C TYR A 159 4.64 -26.08 -0.58
N THR A 160 4.73 -26.92 0.46
CA THR A 160 4.27 -28.31 0.41
C THR A 160 2.89 -28.37 1.06
N CYS A 161 1.89 -28.88 0.34
CA CYS A 161 0.52 -28.98 0.84
C CYS A 161 0.45 -29.92 2.05
N THR A 162 -0.10 -29.46 3.18
CA THR A 162 -0.22 -30.25 4.41
C THR A 162 -1.12 -31.47 4.26
N SER A 163 -2.11 -31.43 3.35
CA SER A 163 -3.05 -32.53 3.11
C SER A 163 -2.56 -33.56 2.08
N CYS A 164 -2.10 -33.13 0.90
CA CYS A 164 -1.77 -34.05 -0.20
C CYS A 164 -0.26 -34.16 -0.48
N GLN A 165 0.57 -33.44 0.27
CA GLN A 165 2.04 -33.48 0.17
C GLN A 165 2.61 -33.07 -1.19
N ALA A 166 1.79 -32.51 -2.09
CA ALA A 166 2.25 -31.96 -3.35
C ALA A 166 3.05 -30.68 -3.11
N GLN A 167 4.16 -30.53 -3.84
CA GLN A 167 4.90 -29.28 -3.93
C GLN A 167 4.11 -28.33 -4.85
N ILE A 168 3.75 -27.16 -4.34
CA ILE A 168 2.93 -26.17 -5.03
C ILE A 168 3.76 -24.91 -5.27
N GLU A 169 3.77 -24.48 -6.53
CA GLU A 169 4.21 -23.16 -6.95
C GLU A 169 2.94 -22.37 -7.33
N PRO A 170 2.57 -21.34 -6.56
CA PRO A 170 1.36 -20.56 -6.83
C PRO A 170 1.46 -19.79 -8.14
N THR A 171 0.35 -19.71 -8.88
CA THR A 171 0.21 -18.81 -10.02
C THR A 171 -0.25 -17.42 -9.58
N VAL A 172 -0.15 -16.42 -10.46
CA VAL A 172 -0.70 -15.08 -10.21
C VAL A 172 -2.19 -15.12 -9.85
N ASP A 173 -2.97 -15.98 -10.50
CA ASP A 173 -4.40 -16.15 -10.20
C ASP A 173 -4.63 -16.70 -8.78
N ASP A 174 -3.79 -17.63 -8.32
CA ASP A 174 -3.83 -18.13 -6.95
C ASP A 174 -3.54 -17.02 -5.93
N LEU A 175 -2.57 -16.14 -6.23
CA LEU A 175 -2.24 -14.99 -5.39
C LEU A 175 -3.38 -13.99 -5.30
N ILE A 176 -4.00 -13.67 -6.44
CA ILE A 176 -5.18 -12.80 -6.50
C ILE A 176 -6.32 -13.43 -5.67
N TRP A 177 -6.59 -14.72 -5.84
CA TRP A 177 -7.61 -15.42 -5.08
C TRP A 177 -7.36 -15.35 -3.57
N PHE A 178 -6.13 -15.62 -3.14
CA PHE A 178 -5.69 -15.50 -1.75
C PHE A 178 -5.89 -14.09 -1.19
N ALA A 179 -5.50 -13.08 -1.95
CA ALA A 179 -5.58 -11.68 -1.55
C ALA A 179 -7.03 -11.26 -1.26
N PHE A 180 -7.96 -11.58 -2.16
CA PHE A 180 -9.36 -11.15 -2.05
C PHE A 180 -10.22 -12.06 -1.16
N ASN A 181 -9.94 -13.36 -1.08
CA ASN A 181 -10.79 -14.32 -0.37
C ASN A 181 -10.26 -14.74 1.01
N ASN A 182 -9.00 -14.44 1.34
CA ASN A 182 -8.36 -14.93 2.58
C ASN A 182 -8.35 -16.46 2.68
N VAL A 183 -8.12 -17.14 1.55
CA VAL A 183 -8.05 -18.60 1.45
C VAL A 183 -6.84 -18.94 0.60
N PHE A 184 -6.00 -19.86 1.05
CA PHE A 184 -4.84 -20.32 0.28
C PHE A 184 -5.02 -21.78 -0.11
N LEU A 185 -5.68 -22.00 -1.24
CA LEU A 185 -6.08 -23.33 -1.68
C LEU A 185 -4.94 -24.07 -2.36
N CYS A 186 -4.76 -25.34 -1.98
CA CYS A 186 -3.97 -26.27 -2.79
C CYS A 186 -4.65 -26.50 -4.14
N PRO A 187 -4.00 -26.23 -5.28
CA PRO A 187 -4.63 -26.42 -6.59
C PRO A 187 -4.93 -27.92 -6.86
N ASN A 188 -4.16 -28.83 -6.26
CA ASN A 188 -4.31 -30.28 -6.41
C ASN A 188 -5.50 -30.86 -5.60
N CYS A 189 -5.60 -30.56 -4.31
CA CYS A 189 -6.60 -31.18 -3.41
C CYS A 189 -7.64 -30.22 -2.82
N LYS A 190 -7.55 -28.92 -3.11
CA LYS A 190 -8.43 -27.85 -2.60
C LYS A 190 -8.44 -27.69 -1.08
N HIS A 191 -7.45 -28.25 -0.38
CA HIS A 191 -7.24 -27.98 1.04
C HIS A 191 -6.79 -26.53 1.25
N ASP A 192 -7.49 -25.79 2.10
CA ASP A 192 -7.11 -24.44 2.51
C ASP A 192 -5.97 -24.51 3.53
N GLN A 193 -4.78 -24.08 3.10
CA GLN A 193 -3.59 -24.11 3.94
C GLN A 193 -3.68 -23.15 5.13
N LEU A 194 -4.42 -22.03 5.02
CA LEU A 194 -4.52 -21.07 6.11
C LEU A 194 -5.34 -21.60 7.30
N GLY A 195 -6.23 -22.57 7.03
CA GLY A 195 -7.00 -23.26 8.07
C GLY A 195 -6.22 -24.37 8.78
N ASP A 196 -5.03 -24.74 8.29
CA ASP A 196 -4.21 -25.79 8.88
C ASP A 196 -3.26 -25.20 9.95
N PRO A 197 -3.33 -25.64 11.21
CA PRO A 197 -2.49 -25.13 12.29
C PRO A 197 -1.01 -25.48 12.12
N THR A 198 -0.64 -26.35 11.18
CA THR A 198 0.75 -26.74 10.88
C THR A 198 1.35 -25.96 9.71
N PHE A 199 0.53 -25.29 8.91
CA PHE A 199 0.99 -24.51 7.77
C PHE A 199 1.57 -23.16 8.20
N ARG A 200 2.73 -22.79 7.65
CA ARG A 200 3.40 -21.51 7.92
C ARG A 200 3.91 -20.92 6.63
N LEU A 201 3.53 -19.67 6.34
CA LEU A 201 4.15 -18.90 5.26
C LEU A 201 5.56 -18.51 5.71
N LYS A 202 6.55 -18.86 4.88
CA LYS A 202 7.95 -18.47 5.10
C LYS A 202 8.18 -17.11 4.46
N PHE A 203 9.01 -16.28 5.09
CA PHE A 203 9.38 -14.95 4.61
C PHE A 203 10.89 -14.83 4.62
N HIS A 204 11.50 -14.33 3.54
CA HIS A 204 12.95 -14.14 3.50
C HIS A 204 13.42 -12.90 4.31
N GLU A 205 12.52 -11.97 4.65
CA GLU A 205 12.86 -10.65 5.23
C GLU A 205 12.12 -10.30 6.55
N LEU A 206 11.36 -11.22 7.16
CA LEU A 206 10.60 -10.97 8.41
C LEU A 206 11.09 -11.77 9.63
N ASP A 207 12.37 -12.15 9.62
CA ASP A 207 13.07 -12.80 10.74
C ASP A 207 14.11 -11.85 11.36
#